data_AF-A0A5R9FXH9-F1
#
_entry.id   AF-A0A5R9FXH9-F1
#
_cell.length_a   1.000
_cell.length_b   1.000
_cell.length_c   1.000
_cell.angle_alpha   90.00
_cell.angle_beta   90.00
_cell.angle_gamma   90.00
#
_symmetry.space_group_name_H-M   'P 1'
#
loop_
_entity.id
_entity.type
_entity.pdbx_description
1 polymer ?
#
loop_
_entity_poly.entity_id
_entity_poly.type
_entity_poly.pdbx_seq_one_letter_code
_entity_poly.pdbx_strand_id
1 'polypeptide(L)'
;MGTRCGSVDPGVLLYLMDQRGMDARAIEKLIYHRSGLLGMSGVSSDCRALEESDDHNAKLALDHFCYRAARELASLAGAMGGLDAVVFTAGIGENSPTVRAKILEQASWLGVELDREANAVRGLARISARASRVNAWVIPTNEELMIARHAWRVIHA
;
A
#
# COMPACT_ATOMS: atom_id res chain seq x y z
N MET A 1 -3.75 0.85 5.44
CA MET A 1 -2.50 1.21 6.17
C MET A 1 -2.38 0.35 7.41
N GLY A 2 -1.30 0.47 8.20
CA GLY A 2 -1.10 -0.30 9.43
C GLY A 2 -2.21 -0.15 10.47
N THR A 3 -2.48 1.09 10.92
CA THR A 3 -3.47 1.38 11.98
C THR A 3 -4.62 2.29 11.55
N ARG A 4 -4.53 2.85 10.33
CA ARG A 4 -5.50 3.81 9.79
C ARG A 4 -6.52 3.13 8.89
N CYS A 5 -7.79 3.55 8.98
CA CYS A 5 -8.91 2.95 8.23
C CYS A 5 -8.84 3.18 6.72
N GLY A 6 -8.24 4.29 6.28
CA GLY A 6 -8.33 4.73 4.87
C GLY A 6 -9.70 5.36 4.59
N SER A 7 -10.15 5.27 3.33
CA SER A 7 -11.48 5.78 2.95
C SER A 7 -12.58 4.98 3.63
N VAL A 8 -13.48 5.67 4.33
CA VAL A 8 -14.66 5.11 4.98
C VAL A 8 -15.88 5.95 4.62
N ASP A 9 -17.06 5.33 4.58
CA ASP A 9 -18.31 6.05 4.42
C ASP A 9 -18.54 6.99 5.63
N PRO A 10 -18.72 8.30 5.43
CA PRO A 10 -19.00 9.24 6.52
C PRO A 10 -20.23 8.87 7.37
N GLY A 11 -21.22 8.19 6.79
CA GLY A 11 -22.40 7.71 7.51
C GLY A 11 -22.08 6.69 8.60
N VAL A 12 -20.98 5.93 8.46
CA VAL A 12 -20.49 5.02 9.52
C VAL A 12 -20.04 5.82 10.74
N LEU A 13 -19.45 7.01 10.55
CA LEU A 13 -19.03 7.86 11.66
C LEU A 13 -20.25 8.35 12.45
N LEU A 14 -21.31 8.78 11.74
CA LEU A 14 -22.58 9.18 12.36
C LEU A 14 -23.22 8.03 13.13
N TYR A 15 -23.24 6.83 12.55
CA TYR A 15 -23.74 5.63 13.23
C TYR A 15 -22.96 5.33 14.52
N LEU A 16 -21.62 5.45 14.51
CA LEU A 16 -20.80 5.24 15.71
C LEU A 16 -21.10 6.27 16.80
N MET A 17 -21.39 7.52 16.43
CA MET A 17 -21.80 8.55 17.38
C MET A 17 -23.18 8.22 17.97
N ASP A 18 -24.18 8.03 17.13
CA ASP A 18 -25.58 7.92 17.56
C ASP A 18 -25.90 6.58 18.23
N GLN A 19 -25.36 5.49 17.71
CA GLN A 19 -25.73 4.13 18.12
C GLN A 19 -24.70 3.47 19.04
N ARG A 20 -23.44 3.91 18.99
CA ARG A 20 -22.37 3.41 19.87
C ARG A 20 -21.93 4.41 20.92
N GLY A 21 -22.54 5.60 20.95
CA GLY A 21 -22.27 6.64 21.95
C GLY A 21 -20.81 7.14 21.90
N MET A 22 -20.13 7.00 20.76
CA MET A 22 -18.74 7.40 20.65
C MET A 22 -18.63 8.91 20.43
N ASP A 23 -17.79 9.57 21.22
CA ASP A 23 -17.43 10.96 20.96
C ASP A 23 -16.39 11.10 19.84
N ALA A 24 -16.11 12.35 19.45
CA ALA A 24 -15.15 12.66 18.40
C ALA A 24 -13.74 12.10 18.70
N ARG A 25 -13.30 12.08 19.97
CA ARG A 25 -11.97 11.59 20.35
C ARG A 25 -11.87 10.07 20.30
N ALA A 26 -12.94 9.38 20.69
CA ALA A 26 -13.04 7.93 20.56
C ALA A 26 -13.02 7.51 19.09
N ILE A 27 -13.74 8.23 18.23
CA ILE A 27 -13.75 7.99 16.78
C ILE A 27 -12.37 8.28 16.18
N GLU A 28 -11.76 9.42 16.51
CA GLU A 28 -10.40 9.77 16.09
C GLU A 28 -9.42 8.64 16.42
N LYS A 29 -9.44 8.16 17.66
CA LYS A 29 -8.59 7.05 18.10
C LYS A 29 -8.87 5.77 17.33
N LEU A 30 -10.14 5.48 17.03
CA LEU A 30 -10.52 4.32 16.24
C LEU A 30 -9.93 4.39 14.82
N ILE A 31 -10.18 5.49 14.11
CA ILE A 31 -9.82 5.63 12.69
C ILE A 31 -8.31 5.78 12.48
N TYR A 32 -7.57 6.37 13.42
CA TYR A 32 -6.13 6.59 13.28
C TYR A 32 -5.26 5.48 13.88
N HIS A 33 -5.70 4.85 14.97
CA HIS A 33 -4.83 3.99 15.77
C HIS A 33 -5.33 2.55 15.95
N ARG A 34 -6.60 2.25 15.67
CA ARG A 34 -7.21 0.93 15.93
C ARG A 34 -7.88 0.29 14.71
N SER A 35 -7.56 0.79 13.52
CA SER A 35 -8.13 0.35 12.25
C SER A 35 -7.05 -0.28 11.35
N GLY A 36 -7.32 -0.39 10.05
CA GLY A 36 -6.34 -0.87 9.08
C GLY A 36 -5.97 -2.33 9.28
N LEU A 37 -4.72 -2.68 8.99
CA LEU A 37 -4.18 -4.02 9.19
C LEU A 37 -4.37 -4.52 10.63
N LEU A 38 -4.11 -3.66 11.62
CA LEU A 38 -4.30 -4.00 13.03
C LEU A 38 -5.76 -4.30 13.35
N GLY A 39 -6.67 -3.41 12.98
CA GLY A 39 -8.09 -3.55 13.30
C GLY A 39 -8.75 -4.74 12.59
N MET A 40 -8.32 -5.05 11.37
CA MET A 40 -8.86 -6.19 10.61
C MET A 40 -8.26 -7.53 11.02
N SER A 41 -6.94 -7.58 11.25
CA SER A 41 -6.29 -8.83 11.64
C SER A 41 -6.53 -9.17 13.10
N GLY A 42 -6.62 -8.18 13.99
CA GLY A 42 -6.52 -8.38 15.44
C GLY A 42 -5.14 -8.82 15.92
N VAL A 43 -4.14 -8.91 15.02
CA VAL A 43 -2.81 -9.46 15.29
C VAL A 43 -1.76 -8.35 15.33
N SER A 44 -1.55 -7.63 14.21
CA SER A 44 -0.47 -6.66 14.09
C SER A 44 -0.76 -5.60 13.03
N SER A 45 -0.10 -4.44 13.17
CA SER A 45 -0.04 -3.41 12.12
C SER A 45 1.13 -3.62 11.15
N ASP A 46 2.06 -4.53 11.46
CA ASP A 46 3.24 -4.86 10.64
C ASP A 46 2.90 -5.96 9.63
N CYS A 47 3.07 -5.68 8.33
CA CYS A 47 2.83 -6.65 7.26
C CYS A 47 3.65 -7.94 7.43
N ARG A 48 4.89 -7.88 7.91
CA ARG A 48 5.74 -9.09 8.06
C ARG A 48 5.13 -10.07 9.05
N ALA A 49 4.66 -9.56 10.19
CA ALA A 49 4.00 -10.37 11.19
C ALA A 49 2.69 -10.99 10.67
N LEU A 50 1.99 -10.33 9.74
CA LEU A 50 0.78 -10.88 9.12
C LEU A 50 1.11 -11.93 8.04
N GLU A 51 2.21 -11.77 7.30
CA GLU A 51 2.66 -12.74 6.29
C GLU A 51 3.13 -14.05 6.93
N GLU A 52 3.72 -13.96 8.12
CA GLU A 52 4.19 -15.11 8.92
C GLU A 52 3.06 -15.77 9.73
N SER A 53 1.86 -15.16 9.78
CA SER A 53 0.75 -15.65 10.58
C SER A 53 -0.12 -16.66 9.84
N ASP A 54 -0.47 -17.75 10.53
CA ASP A 54 -1.47 -18.70 10.05
C ASP A 54 -2.92 -18.25 10.28
N ASP A 55 -3.13 -17.16 11.02
CA ASP A 55 -4.45 -16.62 11.34
C ASP A 55 -5.22 -16.22 10.07
N HIS A 56 -6.46 -16.67 9.97
CA HIS A 56 -7.34 -16.34 8.85
C HIS A 56 -7.54 -14.82 8.71
N ASN A 57 -7.68 -14.09 9.81
CA ASN A 57 -7.86 -12.64 9.81
C ASN A 57 -6.59 -11.90 9.38
N ALA A 58 -5.40 -12.45 9.64
CA ALA A 58 -4.16 -11.89 9.14
C ALA A 58 -4.10 -11.95 7.61
N LYS A 59 -4.45 -13.11 7.03
CA LYS A 59 -4.54 -13.32 5.58
C LYS A 59 -5.61 -12.40 4.96
N LEU A 60 -6.79 -12.33 5.56
CA LEU A 60 -7.88 -11.46 5.13
C LEU A 60 -7.47 -9.97 5.15
N ALA A 61 -6.77 -9.52 6.20
CA ALA A 61 -6.31 -8.14 6.30
C ALA A 61 -5.29 -7.79 5.21
N LEU A 62 -4.35 -8.69 4.91
CA LEU A 62 -3.38 -8.52 3.82
C LEU A 62 -4.05 -8.51 2.44
N ASP A 63 -5.00 -9.40 2.21
CA ASP A 63 -5.75 -9.47 0.95
C ASP A 63 -6.57 -8.20 0.73
N HIS A 64 -7.27 -7.72 1.76
CA HIS A 64 -7.98 -6.45 1.71
C HIS A 64 -7.02 -5.26 1.47
N PHE A 65 -5.85 -5.26 2.11
CA PHE A 65 -4.83 -4.23 1.87
C PHE A 65 -4.38 -4.22 0.40
N CYS A 66 -4.06 -5.38 -0.18
CA CYS A 66 -3.64 -5.50 -1.58
C CYS A 66 -4.78 -5.08 -2.53
N TYR A 67 -6.02 -5.50 -2.25
CA TYR A 67 -7.21 -5.08 -3.00
C TYR A 67 -7.40 -3.56 -2.99
N ARG A 68 -7.30 -2.92 -1.82
CA ARG A 68 -7.40 -1.46 -1.71
C ARG A 68 -6.29 -0.78 -2.51
N ALA A 69 -5.05 -1.24 -2.40
CA ALA A 69 -3.93 -0.68 -3.16
C ALA A 69 -4.13 -0.81 -4.68
N ALA A 70 -4.59 -1.97 -5.17
CA ALA A 70 -4.89 -2.18 -6.57
C ALA A 70 -6.03 -1.27 -7.08
N ARG A 71 -7.05 -1.02 -6.25
CA ARG A 71 -8.11 -0.05 -6.58
C ARG A 71 -7.62 1.38 -6.68
N GLU A 72 -6.77 1.83 -5.75
CA GLU A 72 -6.20 3.17 -5.83
C GLU A 72 -5.30 3.30 -7.08
N LEU A 73 -4.51 2.27 -7.38
CA LEU A 73 -3.72 2.21 -8.62
C LEU A 73 -4.60 2.34 -9.87
N ALA A 74 -5.69 1.59 -9.95
CA ALA A 74 -6.64 1.66 -11.06
C ALA A 74 -7.30 3.04 -11.20
N SER A 75 -7.66 3.66 -10.08
CA SER A 75 -8.22 5.03 -10.05
C SER A 75 -7.25 6.05 -10.65
N LEU A 76 -5.99 6.01 -10.22
CA LEU A 76 -4.94 6.90 -10.74
C LEU A 76 -4.63 6.62 -12.21
N ALA A 77 -4.56 5.34 -12.60
CA ALA A 77 -4.37 4.94 -13.99
C ALA A 77 -5.48 5.49 -14.90
N GLY A 78 -6.75 5.40 -14.46
CA GLY A 78 -7.89 5.96 -15.17
C GLY A 78 -7.80 7.48 -15.30
N ALA A 79 -7.42 8.18 -14.24
CA ALA A 79 -7.25 9.63 -14.24
C ALA A 79 -6.13 10.10 -15.19
N MET A 80 -5.07 9.31 -15.35
CA MET A 80 -3.95 9.60 -16.26
C MET A 80 -4.17 9.14 -17.70
N GLY A 81 -5.22 8.34 -17.98
CA GLY A 81 -5.47 7.75 -19.29
C GLY A 81 -4.59 6.54 -19.63
N GLY A 82 -3.95 5.93 -18.61
CA GLY A 82 -2.96 4.88 -18.76
C GLY A 82 -1.75 5.11 -17.86
N LEU A 83 -0.75 4.23 -17.97
CA LEU A 83 0.52 4.37 -17.26
C LEU A 83 1.65 3.63 -17.98
N ASP A 84 2.87 4.17 -17.88
CA ASP A 84 4.07 3.52 -18.41
C ASP A 84 4.71 2.56 -17.39
N ALA A 85 4.57 2.88 -16.10
CA ALA A 85 5.18 2.13 -15.02
C ALA A 85 4.41 2.19 -13.70
N VAL A 86 4.54 1.11 -12.92
CA VAL A 86 4.17 1.03 -11.50
C VAL A 86 5.46 0.96 -10.67
N VAL A 87 5.59 1.82 -9.66
CA VAL A 87 6.76 1.84 -8.76
C VAL A 87 6.32 1.48 -7.36
N PHE A 88 6.96 0.46 -6.79
CA PHE A 88 6.88 0.11 -5.38
C PHE A 88 8.08 0.68 -4.63
N THR A 89 7.81 1.32 -3.51
CA THR A 89 8.80 1.97 -2.66
C THR A 89 8.35 1.95 -1.20
N ALA A 90 9.18 2.47 -0.30
CA ALA A 90 9.01 2.49 1.16
C ALA A 90 8.90 1.09 1.77
N GLY A 91 8.70 1.02 3.10
CA GLY A 91 8.79 -0.22 3.89
C GLY A 91 8.13 -1.44 3.26
N ILE A 92 6.81 -1.42 3.01
CA ILE A 92 6.09 -2.57 2.45
C ILE A 92 6.45 -2.80 0.97
N GLY A 93 6.46 -1.73 0.17
CA GLY A 93 6.68 -1.84 -1.28
C GLY A 93 8.08 -2.36 -1.62
N GLU A 94 9.09 -2.03 -0.84
CA GLU A 94 10.46 -2.50 -1.03
C GLU A 94 10.65 -3.94 -0.54
N ASN A 95 10.02 -4.30 0.58
CA ASN A 95 10.39 -5.51 1.32
C ASN A 95 9.42 -6.69 1.20
N SER A 96 8.22 -6.51 0.65
CA SER A 96 7.25 -7.61 0.48
C SER A 96 7.02 -7.97 -0.99
N PRO A 97 7.73 -9.00 -1.51
CA PRO A 97 7.43 -9.61 -2.81
C PRO A 97 5.99 -10.09 -2.91
N THR A 98 5.43 -10.61 -1.82
CA THR A 98 4.06 -11.16 -1.75
C THR A 98 3.00 -10.08 -1.98
N VAL A 99 3.11 -8.95 -1.29
CA VAL A 99 2.20 -7.81 -1.46
C VAL A 99 2.30 -7.25 -2.89
N ARG A 100 3.53 -7.07 -3.40
CA ARG A 100 3.72 -6.62 -4.79
C ARG A 100 3.04 -7.55 -5.79
N ALA A 101 3.22 -8.87 -5.62
CA ALA A 101 2.62 -9.85 -6.50
C ALA A 101 1.08 -9.80 -6.48
N LYS A 102 0.48 -9.75 -5.30
CA LYS A 102 -0.99 -9.66 -5.13
C LYS A 102 -1.59 -8.38 -5.72
N ILE A 103 -0.87 -7.26 -5.63
CA ILE A 103 -1.31 -5.98 -6.24
C ILE A 103 -1.20 -6.06 -7.76
N LEU A 104 -0.06 -6.53 -8.29
CA LEU A 104 0.17 -6.61 -9.74
C LEU A 104 -0.74 -7.63 -10.43
N GLU A 105 -1.08 -8.73 -9.75
CA GLU A 105 -2.05 -9.71 -10.27
C GLU A 105 -3.42 -9.07 -10.52
N GLN A 106 -3.92 -8.26 -9.58
CA GLN A 106 -5.18 -7.52 -9.73
C GLN A 106 -5.09 -6.39 -10.77
N ALA A 107 -3.89 -5.88 -11.03
CA ALA A 107 -3.61 -4.84 -12.01
C ALA A 107 -3.24 -5.38 -13.40
N SER A 108 -3.20 -6.71 -13.59
CA SER A 108 -2.73 -7.36 -14.82
C SER A 108 -3.43 -6.89 -16.10
N TRP A 109 -4.72 -6.53 -16.01
CA TRP A 109 -5.50 -5.96 -17.12
C TRP A 109 -4.95 -4.63 -17.67
N LEU A 110 -4.11 -3.91 -16.90
CA LEU A 110 -3.37 -2.73 -17.36
C LEU A 110 -2.20 -3.11 -18.29
N GLY A 111 -1.88 -4.40 -18.41
CA GLY A 111 -0.79 -4.93 -19.24
C GLY A 111 0.54 -5.06 -18.48
N VAL A 112 0.46 -5.21 -17.14
CA VAL A 112 1.62 -5.53 -16.30
C VAL A 112 1.72 -7.04 -16.10
N GLU A 113 2.88 -7.59 -16.43
CA GLU A 113 3.22 -9.00 -16.26
C GLU A 113 4.38 -9.12 -15.28
N LEU A 114 4.18 -9.82 -14.16
CA LEU A 114 5.17 -9.97 -13.11
C LEU A 114 6.25 -11.00 -13.50
N ASP A 115 7.52 -10.63 -13.35
CA ASP A 115 8.64 -11.56 -13.28
C ASP A 115 8.82 -11.99 -11.83
N ARG A 116 8.48 -13.26 -11.52
CA ARG A 116 8.50 -13.77 -10.14
C ARG A 116 9.92 -13.88 -9.58
N GLU A 117 10.91 -14.17 -10.42
CA GLU A 117 12.30 -14.30 -9.98
C GLU A 117 12.86 -12.91 -9.66
N ALA A 118 12.65 -11.94 -10.56
CA ALA A 118 13.07 -10.57 -10.32
C ALA A 118 12.35 -9.94 -9.11
N ASN A 119 11.07 -10.28 -8.91
CA ASN A 119 10.31 -9.82 -7.75
C ASN A 119 10.81 -10.37 -6.42
N ALA A 120 11.53 -11.49 -6.39
CA ALA A 120 12.09 -12.04 -5.17
C ALA A 120 13.37 -11.32 -4.71
N VAL A 121 14.01 -10.54 -5.60
CA VAL A 121 15.24 -9.80 -5.31
C VAL A 121 14.93 -8.56 -4.47
N ARG A 122 15.85 -8.23 -3.55
CA ARG A 122 15.78 -7.01 -2.72
C ARG A 122 16.54 -5.86 -3.39
N GLY A 123 16.06 -4.63 -3.21
CA GLY A 123 16.69 -3.41 -3.72
C GLY A 123 16.11 -2.94 -5.05
N LEU A 124 16.84 -2.06 -5.74
CA LEU A 124 16.43 -1.51 -7.03
C LEU A 124 16.34 -2.61 -8.09
N ALA A 125 15.14 -2.87 -8.59
CA ALA A 125 14.91 -3.91 -9.59
C ALA A 125 13.70 -3.60 -10.48
N ARG A 126 13.79 -3.96 -11.76
CA ARG A 126 12.59 -4.13 -12.60
C ARG A 126 11.99 -5.49 -12.29
N ILE A 127 10.74 -5.52 -11.86
CA ILE A 127 10.04 -6.73 -11.46
C ILE A 127 8.97 -7.16 -12.47
N SER A 128 8.83 -6.44 -13.59
CA SER A 128 8.00 -6.88 -14.71
C SER A 128 8.79 -7.72 -15.71
N ALA A 129 8.11 -8.68 -16.33
CA ALA A 129 8.63 -9.47 -17.44
C ALA A 129 9.04 -8.56 -18.62
N ARG A 130 9.98 -9.05 -19.45
CA ARG A 130 10.48 -8.28 -20.60
C ARG A 130 9.38 -7.94 -21.62
N ALA A 131 8.37 -8.80 -21.76
CA ALA A 131 7.24 -8.61 -22.68
C ALA A 131 6.13 -7.72 -22.11
N SER A 132 6.20 -7.35 -20.83
CA SER A 132 5.19 -6.55 -20.16
C SER A 132 5.04 -5.19 -20.83
N ARG A 133 3.79 -4.80 -21.16
CA ARG A 133 3.49 -3.49 -21.77
C ARG A 133 3.72 -2.36 -20.77
N VAL A 134 3.37 -2.60 -19.51
CA VAL A 134 3.61 -1.71 -18.38
C VAL A 134 4.82 -2.21 -17.62
N ASN A 135 5.76 -1.32 -17.29
CA ASN A 135 6.88 -1.71 -16.43
C ASN A 135 6.46 -1.75 -14.96
N ALA A 136 7.04 -2.65 -14.17
CA ALA A 136 6.92 -2.61 -12.72
C ALA A 136 8.32 -2.57 -12.09
N TRP A 137 8.49 -1.72 -11.08
CA TRP A 137 9.78 -1.48 -10.44
C TRP A 137 9.68 -1.52 -8.92
N VAL A 138 10.76 -1.93 -8.28
CA VAL A 138 11.07 -1.61 -6.89
C VAL A 138 12.14 -0.54 -6.91
N ILE A 139 11.89 0.61 -6.30
CA ILE A 139 12.86 1.71 -6.19
C ILE A 139 12.93 2.13 -4.72
N PRO A 140 14.06 1.91 -4.03
CA PRO A 140 14.21 2.38 -2.65
C PRO A 140 14.04 3.89 -2.55
N THR A 141 13.17 4.36 -1.66
CA THR A 141 13.05 5.79 -1.38
C THR A 141 14.21 6.25 -0.50
N ASN A 142 14.69 7.47 -0.71
CA ASN A 142 15.67 8.11 0.15
C ASN A 142 15.23 9.56 0.40
N GLU A 143 14.47 9.72 1.47
CA GLU A 143 13.85 11.00 1.83
C GLU A 143 14.92 12.02 2.26
N GLU A 144 15.94 11.58 3.00
CA GLU A 144 17.06 12.41 3.45
C GLU A 144 17.85 12.99 2.28
N LEU A 145 18.13 12.19 1.25
CA LEU A 145 18.83 12.64 0.05
C LEU A 145 18.00 13.64 -0.75
N MET A 146 16.68 13.44 -0.82
CA MET A 146 15.79 14.39 -1.48
C MET A 146 15.78 15.73 -0.74
N ILE A 147 15.69 15.72 0.59
CA ILE A 147 15.78 16.93 1.42
C ILE A 147 17.13 17.63 1.21
N ALA A 148 18.24 16.90 1.27
CA ALA A 148 19.58 17.46 1.08
C ALA A 148 19.75 18.12 -0.30
N ARG A 149 19.26 17.47 -1.37
CA ARG A 149 19.29 18.03 -2.73
C ARG A 149 18.44 19.31 -2.84
N HIS A 150 17.27 19.35 -2.22
CA HIS A 150 16.43 20.54 -2.21
C HIS A 150 17.08 21.68 -1.43
N ALA A 151 17.60 21.42 -0.22
CA ALA A 151 18.31 22.40 0.58
C ALA A 151 19.53 22.95 -0.16
N TRP A 152 20.33 22.08 -0.78
CA TRP A 152 21.49 22.48 -1.58
C TRP A 152 21.11 23.44 -2.72
N ARG A 153 20.05 23.12 -3.48
CA ARG A 153 19.56 23.97 -4.58
C ARG A 153 19.11 25.35 -4.08
N VAL A 154 18.46 25.43 -2.93
CA VAL A 154 18.00 26.71 -2.37
C VAL A 154 19.17 27.56 -1.90
N ILE A 155 20.20 26.95 -1.31
CA ILE A 155 21.39 27.67 -0.80
C ILE A 155 22.30 28.16 -1.96
N HIS A 156 22.25 27.52 -3.12
CA HIS A 156 23.10 27.82 -4.29
C HIS A 156 22.33 28.33 -5.51
N ALA A 157 21.09 28.79 -5.34
CA ALA A 157 20.33 29.52 -6.35
C ALA A 157 20.60 31.02 -6.25
#